data_AF-A0A2H1V2J0-F1
#
_entry.id   AF-A0A2H1V2J0-F1
#
_cell.length_a   1.000
_cell.length_b   1.000
_cell.length_c   1.000
_cell.angle_alpha   90.00
_cell.angle_beta   90.00
_cell.angle_gamma   90.00
#
_symmetry.space_group_name_H-M   'P 1'
#
loop_
_entity.id
_entity.type
_entity.pdbx_description
1 polymer ?
#
loop_
_entity_poly.entity_id
_entity_poly.type
_entity_poly.pdbx_seq_one_letter_code
_entity_poly.pdbx_strand_id
1 'polypeptide(L)'
;MFNCLLTKLSRDLKLIELASGKKFCMSNDYTYSFRADTKRGAKWRCTGCNVFIIINCRDELIQISGNHNHKPPKYYVRSDGKYVKLL
;
A
#
# COMPACT_ATOMS: atom_id res chain seq x y z
N MET A 1 -27.20 12.66 3.34
CA MET A 1 -26.72 12.10 2.06
C MET A 1 -25.47 12.85 1.65
N PHE A 2 -24.29 12.28 1.85
CA PHE A 2 -23.05 12.89 1.35
C PHE A 2 -22.74 12.30 -0.02
N ASN A 3 -22.90 13.16 -1.03
CA ASN A 3 -22.59 12.92 -2.43
C ASN A 3 -21.09 12.61 -2.57
N CYS A 4 -20.78 11.36 -2.90
CA CYS A 4 -19.43 10.93 -3.27
C CYS A 4 -19.34 10.90 -4.79
N LEU A 5 -19.02 12.05 -5.39
CA LEU A 5 -18.57 12.12 -6.77
C LEU A 5 -17.15 12.64 -6.73
N LEU A 6 -16.17 11.76 -6.96
CA LEU A 6 -14.88 12.03 -7.62
C LEU A 6 -14.18 10.68 -7.90
N THR A 7 -14.55 10.11 -9.05
CA THR A 7 -13.70 9.46 -10.06
C THR A 7 -12.38 8.76 -9.67
N LYS A 8 -12.32 7.49 -10.07
CA LYS A 8 -11.16 6.65 -10.48
C LYS A 8 -10.42 5.82 -9.40
N LEU A 9 -10.92 4.59 -9.29
CA LEU A 9 -10.21 3.30 -9.28
C LEU A 9 -9.39 2.94 -8.02
N SER A 10 -10.01 2.15 -7.15
CA SER A 10 -9.35 1.30 -6.15
C SER A 10 -8.55 0.12 -6.74
N ARG A 11 -8.17 0.15 -8.04
CA ARG A 11 -7.53 -1.00 -8.72
C ARG A 11 -6.05 -1.20 -8.38
N ASP A 12 -5.44 -0.31 -7.59
CA ASP A 12 -3.99 -0.28 -7.40
C ASP A 12 -3.54 -0.69 -6.00
N LEU A 13 -4.42 -1.20 -5.13
CA LEU A 13 -4.03 -1.79 -3.85
C LEU A 13 -3.82 -3.30 -4.01
N LYS A 14 -2.62 -3.79 -3.71
CA LYS A 14 -2.28 -5.21 -3.75
C LYS A 14 -1.65 -5.64 -2.44
N LEU A 15 -2.24 -6.61 -1.76
CA LEU A 15 -1.53 -7.31 -0.69
C LEU A 15 -0.52 -8.26 -1.32
N ILE A 16 0.75 -8.05 -0.99
CA ILE A 16 1.86 -8.86 -1.46
C ILE A 16 2.53 -9.56 -0.29
N GLU A 17 3.03 -10.77 -0.55
CA GLU A 17 3.89 -11.50 0.39
C GLU A 17 5.29 -11.59 -0.22
N LEU A 18 6.30 -11.20 0.56
CA LEU A 18 7.68 -11.40 0.19
C LEU A 18 8.11 -12.85 0.37
N ALA A 19 9.17 -13.28 -0.32
CA ALA A 19 9.79 -14.59 -0.08
C ALA A 19 10.22 -14.80 1.39
N SER A 20 10.43 -13.72 2.15
CA SER A 20 10.70 -13.75 3.59
C SER A 20 9.45 -13.97 4.48
N GLY A 21 8.25 -14.06 3.90
CA GLY A 21 6.97 -14.18 4.60
C GLY A 21 6.38 -12.84 5.08
N LYS A 22 7.11 -11.73 4.93
CA LYS A 22 6.58 -10.39 5.27
C LYS A 22 5.47 -10.00 4.30
N LYS A 23 4.38 -9.43 4.83
CA LYS A 23 3.24 -8.94 4.04
C LYS A 23 3.24 -7.43 3.96
N PHE A 24 3.05 -6.89 2.77
CA PHE A 24 2.93 -5.45 2.52
C PHE A 24 1.70 -5.15 1.68
N CYS A 25 1.19 -3.93 1.82
CA CYS A 25 0.30 -3.35 0.83
C CYS A 25 1.16 -2.63 -0.22
N MET A 26 0.93 -2.91 -1.51
CA MET A 26 1.57 -2.23 -2.62
C MET A 26 0.55 -1.30 -3.29
N SER A 27 0.98 -0.07 -3.56
CA SER A 27 0.20 0.94 -4.26
C SER A 27 1.10 1.88 -5.04
N ASN A 28 0.83 2.07 -6.33
CA ASN A 28 1.65 2.86 -7.25
C ASN A 28 3.15 2.51 -7.16
N ASP A 29 3.47 1.20 -7.19
CA ASP A 29 4.81 0.61 -7.03
C ASP A 29 5.52 0.88 -5.69
N TYR A 30 4.91 1.63 -4.77
CA TYR A 30 5.39 1.78 -3.40
C TYR A 30 4.83 0.68 -2.51
N THR A 31 5.63 0.24 -1.54
CA THR A 31 5.20 -0.75 -0.54
C THR A 31 5.07 -0.12 0.83
N TYR A 32 4.04 -0.56 1.54
CA TYR A 32 3.65 -0.07 2.85
C TYR A 32 3.52 -1.23 3.83
N SER A 33 4.04 -1.06 5.04
CA SER A 33 3.86 -2.01 6.15
C SER A 33 2.74 -1.57 7.07
N PHE A 34 1.94 -2.53 7.55
CA PHE A 34 0.88 -2.28 8.50
C PHE A 34 1.45 -1.65 9.78
N ARG A 35 0.72 -0.69 10.35
CA ARG A 35 1.10 -0.03 11.59
C ARG A 35 0.05 -0.16 12.68
N ALA A 36 -1.19 0.20 12.38
CA ALA A 36 -2.27 0.15 13.35
C ALA A 36 -3.62 0.32 12.66
N ASP A 37 -4.68 -0.16 13.31
CA ASP A 37 -6.03 0.22 12.98
C ASP A 37 -6.36 1.62 13.53
N THR A 38 -7.18 2.34 12.79
CA THR A 38 -7.65 3.68 13.15
C THR A 38 -9.16 3.74 13.00
N LYS A 39 -9.80 4.79 13.54
CA LYS A 39 -11.24 5.03 13.35
C LYS A 39 -11.67 5.10 11.87
N ARG A 40 -10.74 5.37 10.96
CA ARG A 40 -11.00 5.51 9.52
C ARG A 40 -10.63 4.26 8.71
N GLY A 41 -9.92 3.30 9.31
CA GLY A 41 -9.37 2.13 8.62
C GLY A 41 -7.95 1.79 9.05
N ALA A 42 -7.33 0.84 8.35
CA ALA A 42 -5.97 0.38 8.61
C ALA A 42 -4.95 1.39 8.09
N LYS A 43 -4.02 1.80 8.97
CA LYS A 43 -2.90 2.67 8.62
C LYS A 43 -1.69 1.84 8.20
N TRP A 44 -1.18 2.14 7.02
CA TRP A 44 0.02 1.51 6.46
C TRP A 44 1.07 2.57 6.17
N ARG A 45 2.34 2.35 6.54
CA ARG A 45 3.43 3.30 6.33
C ARG A 45 4.39 2.78 5.27
N CYS A 46 4.87 3.67 4.40
CA CYS A 46 5.86 3.34 3.39
C CYS A 46 7.08 2.67 4.01
N THR A 47 7.62 1.68 3.33
CA THR A 47 8.82 0.95 3.80
C THR A 47 10.11 1.76 3.64
N GLY A 48 10.09 2.86 2.88
CA GLY A 48 11.27 3.70 2.61
C GLY A 48 11.20 5.14 3.16
N CYS A 49 10.05 5.60 3.66
CA CYS A 49 9.91 6.97 4.18
C CYS A 49 8.76 7.14 5.20
N ASN A 50 8.37 8.40 5.45
CA ASN A 50 7.36 8.77 6.43
C ASN A 50 5.94 8.84 5.86
N VAL A 51 5.75 8.70 4.55
CA VAL A 51 4.43 8.68 3.91
C VAL A 51 3.64 7.49 4.43
N PHE A 52 2.36 7.72 4.73
CA PHE A 52 1.42 6.67 5.08
C PHE A 52 0.14 6.76 4.23
N ILE A 53 -0.56 5.63 4.16
CA ILE A 53 -1.88 5.51 3.57
C ILE A 53 -2.87 4.98 4.62
N ILE A 54 -4.15 5.27 4.42
CA ILE A 54 -5.24 4.66 5.18
C ILE A 54 -6.16 3.93 4.19
N ILE A 55 -6.42 2.66 4.50
CA ILE A 55 -7.29 1.78 3.73
C ILE A 55 -8.50 1.46 4.60
N ASN A 56 -9.72 1.68 4.09
CA ASN A 56 -10.95 1.41 4.85
C ASN A 56 -11.32 -0.09 4.83
N CYS A 57 -12.42 -0.46 5.49
CA CYS A 57 -12.90 -1.85 5.55
C CYS A 57 -13.45 -2.40 4.21
N ARG A 58 -13.51 -1.59 3.16
CA ARG A 58 -13.91 -1.98 1.80
C ARG A 58 -12.71 -2.06 0.86
N ASP A 59 -11.50 -2.10 1.42
CA ASP A 59 -10.23 -2.08 0.68
C ASP A 59 -10.07 -0.86 -0.23
N GLU A 60 -10.63 0.29 0.17
CA GLU A 60 -10.50 1.55 -0.57
C GLU A 60 -9.41 2.41 0.04
N LEU A 61 -8.52 2.94 -0.80
CA LEU A 61 -7.54 3.95 -0.41
C LEU A 61 -8.26 5.27 -0.14
N ILE A 62 -8.34 5.68 1.13
CA ILE A 62 -9.07 6.90 1.51
C ILE A 62 -8.16 8.08 1.88
N GLN A 63 -6.87 7.83 2.11
CA GLN A 63 -5.91 8.88 2.45
C GLN A 63 -4.48 8.51 2.06
N ILE A 64 -3.73 9.51 1.58
CA ILE A 64 -2.27 9.50 1.43
C ILE A 64 -1.74 10.73 2.18
N SER A 65 -0.72 10.58 3.02
CA SER A 65 -0.27 11.65 3.93
C SER A 65 0.67 12.68 3.31
N GLY A 66 1.14 12.48 2.08
CA GLY A 66 2.13 13.35 1.42
C GLY A 66 2.82 12.67 0.24
N ASN A 67 3.96 13.24 -0.17
CA ASN A 67 4.76 12.78 -1.31
C ASN A 67 5.97 11.98 -0.87
N HIS A 68 6.35 10.97 -1.67
CA HIS A 68 7.57 10.20 -1.45
C HIS A 68 8.80 11.02 -1.81
N ASN A 69 9.85 10.88 -1.03
CA ASN A 69 11.17 11.47 -1.28
C ASN A 69 12.18 10.45 -1.84
N HIS A 70 11.69 9.30 -2.28
CA HIS A 70 12.50 8.24 -2.89
C HIS A 70 11.77 7.61 -4.07
N LYS A 71 12.53 6.93 -4.93
CA LYS A 71 11.99 6.16 -6.04
C LYS A 71 11.27 4.90 -5.52
N PRO A 72 10.27 4.37 -6.24
CA PRO A 72 9.65 3.11 -5.89
C PRO A 72 10.68 1.96 -5.83
N PRO A 73 10.64 1.10 -4.82
CA PRO A 73 11.45 -0.11 -4.79
C PRO A 73 11.04 -1.07 -5.92
N LYS A 74 12.01 -1.74 -6.53
CA LYS A 74 11.74 -2.73 -7.58
C LYS A 74 11.59 -4.13 -6.98
N TYR A 75 10.71 -4.93 -7.57
CA TYR A 75 10.50 -6.33 -7.19
C TYR A 75 10.44 -7.21 -8.42
N TYR A 76 10.80 -8.48 -8.27
CA TYR A 76 10.38 -9.53 -9.19
C TYR A 76 9.46 -10.51 -8.46
N VAL A 77 8.55 -11.12 -9.22
CA VAL A 77 7.61 -12.13 -8.72
C VAL A 77 8.17 -13.51 -9.05
N ARG A 78 8.26 -14.37 -8.05
CA ARG A 78 8.66 -15.77 -8.20
C ARG A 78 7.49 -16.61 -8.75
N SER A 79 7.79 -17.83 -9.19
CA SER A 79 6.77 -18.79 -9.65
C SER A 79 5.73 -19.16 -8.59
N ASP A 80 6.07 -19.04 -7.29
CA ASP A 80 5.16 -19.25 -6.16
C ASP A 80 4.31 -18.01 -5.82
N GLY A 81 4.38 -16.95 -6.64
CA GLY A 81 3.67 -15.69 -6.44
C GLY A 81 4.30 -14.76 -5.39
N LYS A 82 5.39 -15.17 -4.72
CA LYS A 82 6.06 -14.34 -3.71
C LYS A 82 6.98 -13.30 -4.35
N TYR A 83 7.09 -12.16 -3.70
CA TYR A 83 7.89 -11.03 -4.16
C TYR A 83 9.30 -11.08 -3.58
N VAL A 84 10.29 -10.73 -4.38
CA VAL A 84 11.67 -10.51 -3.93
C VAL A 84 12.07 -9.10 -4.30
N LYS A 85 12.52 -8.33 -3.29
CA LYS A 85 12.98 -6.96 -3.48
C LYS A 85 14.33 -6.99 -4.20
N LEU A 86 14.44 -6.24 -5.30
CA LEU A 86 15.70 -5.98 -5.97
C LEU A 86 16.48 -4.93 -5.16
N LEU A 87 17.77 -5.18 -4.94
CA LEU A 87 18.69 -4.27 -4.26
C LEU A 87 19.09 -3.11 -5.17
#